data_AF-A0A316GM81-F1
#
_entry.id   AF-A0A316GM81-F1
#
_cell.length_a   1.000
_cell.length_b   1.000
_cell.length_c   1.000
_cell.angle_alpha   90.00
_cell.angle_beta   90.00
_cell.angle_gamma   90.00
#
_symmetry.space_group_name_H-M   'P 1'
#
loop_
_entity.id
_entity.type
_entity.pdbx_description
1 polymer ?
#
loop_
_entity_poly.entity_id
_entity_poly.type
_entity_poly.pdbx_seq_one_letter_code
_entity_poly.pdbx_strand_id
1 'polypeptide(L)'
;MRGGALIALTLFATPAGAEGFDACFARSIAHFEMEFARTGVARTVEDFALVTRDRVHHCGSLAIVACDRGDAPQACQRALAADQRALTARVLGSLPVPAEVPAPDLLPGLYPQLWDVAHGTSAGDDCAGADEPVAAWCDTHEARLKLTEAVALWQVARLMGVSGPALELGWVADAMPFRPVARPEGEEGQ
;
A
#
# COMPACT_ATOMS: atom_id res chain seq x y z
N MET A 1 -14.59 -52.17 10.72
CA MET A 1 -13.89 -51.40 9.66
C MET A 1 -13.88 -49.93 10.07
N ARG A 2 -12.74 -49.41 10.53
CA ARG A 2 -12.57 -48.01 10.94
C ARG A 2 -11.74 -47.32 9.85
N GLY A 3 -12.38 -46.47 9.04
CA GLY A 3 -11.71 -45.64 8.05
C GLY A 3 -11.13 -44.40 8.73
N GLY A 4 -9.80 -44.30 8.77
CA GLY A 4 -9.10 -43.10 9.23
C GLY A 4 -9.01 -42.10 8.08
N ALA A 5 -9.55 -40.91 8.28
CA ALA A 5 -9.34 -39.77 7.39
C ALA A 5 -8.00 -39.11 7.74
N LEU A 6 -7.03 -39.20 6.84
CA LEU A 6 -5.79 -38.45 6.88
C LEU A 6 -6.07 -37.03 6.36
N ILE A 7 -6.07 -36.05 7.27
CA ILE A 7 -6.04 -34.63 6.91
C ILE A 7 -4.58 -34.29 6.57
N ALA A 8 -4.31 -34.11 5.28
CA ALA A 8 -3.04 -33.59 4.81
C ALA A 8 -3.01 -32.07 5.01
N LEU A 9 -2.31 -31.62 6.05
CA LEU A 9 -1.92 -30.21 6.22
C LEU A 9 -0.77 -29.89 5.27
N THR A 10 -1.07 -29.33 4.11
CA THR A 10 -0.06 -28.72 3.24
C THR A 10 0.35 -27.37 3.84
N LEU A 11 1.47 -27.36 4.56
CA LEU A 11 2.20 -26.16 4.93
C LEU A 11 2.83 -25.58 3.66
N PHE A 12 2.25 -24.52 3.11
CA PHE A 12 2.94 -23.68 2.15
C PHE A 12 4.07 -22.96 2.88
N ALA A 13 5.29 -23.45 2.71
CA ALA A 13 6.48 -22.77 3.19
C ALA A 13 6.72 -21.54 2.30
N THR A 14 6.39 -20.35 2.80
CA THR A 14 6.90 -19.10 2.23
C THR A 14 8.43 -19.12 2.32
N PRO A 15 9.16 -18.95 1.20
CA PRO A 15 10.62 -18.96 1.23
C PRO A 15 11.14 -17.85 2.16
N ALA A 16 12.05 -18.23 3.05
CA ALA A 16 12.72 -17.32 3.96
C ALA A 16 13.58 -16.31 3.15
N GLY A 17 13.14 -15.04 3.09
CA GLY A 17 13.98 -13.95 2.59
C GLY A 17 13.25 -12.79 1.91
N ALA A 18 12.05 -12.99 1.36
CA ALA A 18 11.25 -11.90 0.82
C ALA A 18 10.13 -11.54 1.80
N GLU A 19 10.16 -10.31 2.32
CA GLU A 19 8.99 -9.76 3.01
C GLU A 19 7.81 -9.74 2.03
N GLY A 20 6.69 -10.36 2.41
CA GLY A 20 5.47 -10.33 1.61
C GLY A 20 4.94 -8.91 1.44
N PHE A 21 4.18 -8.69 0.37
CA PHE A 21 3.59 -7.39 0.04
C PHE A 21 2.90 -6.74 1.25
N ASP A 22 2.05 -7.49 1.96
CA ASP A 22 1.27 -6.99 3.10
C ASP A 22 2.12 -6.44 4.23
N ALA A 23 3.22 -7.12 4.56
CA ALA A 23 4.12 -6.70 5.63
C ALA A 23 4.88 -5.42 5.25
N CYS A 24 5.39 -5.36 4.01
CA CYS A 24 6.04 -4.14 3.48
C CYS A 24 5.06 -2.96 3.41
N PHE A 25 3.84 -3.23 2.95
CA PHE A 25 2.78 -2.22 2.85
C PHE A 25 2.40 -1.69 4.24
N ALA A 26 2.10 -2.57 5.20
CA ALA A 26 1.77 -2.18 6.57
C ALA A 26 2.90 -1.36 7.21
N ARG A 27 4.17 -1.71 6.94
CA ARG A 27 5.34 -0.95 7.37
C ARG A 27 5.39 0.45 6.75
N SER A 28 5.09 0.56 5.46
CA SER A 28 5.06 1.84 4.74
C SER A 28 3.99 2.77 5.31
N ILE A 29 2.80 2.23 5.62
CA ILE A 29 1.73 2.97 6.28
C ILE A 29 2.13 3.39 7.70
N ALA A 30 2.72 2.49 8.48
CA ALA A 30 3.20 2.80 9.83
C ALA A 30 4.27 3.90 9.83
N HIS A 31 5.16 3.94 8.84
CA HIS A 31 6.12 5.04 8.69
C HIS A 31 5.44 6.39 8.54
N PHE A 32 4.45 6.48 7.65
CA PHE A 32 3.68 7.71 7.49
C PHE A 32 2.96 8.09 8.78
N GLU A 33 2.27 7.15 9.45
CA GLU A 33 1.55 7.44 10.70
C GLU A 33 2.48 7.87 11.84
N MET A 34 3.68 7.31 11.95
CA MET A 34 4.68 7.75 12.92
C MET A 34 5.17 9.18 12.67
N GLU A 35 5.36 9.54 11.41
CA GLU A 35 5.75 10.89 11.03
C GLU A 35 4.57 11.88 11.24
N PHE A 36 3.36 11.49 10.84
CA PHE A 36 2.12 12.24 11.09
C PHE A 36 1.86 12.45 12.59
N ALA A 37 2.12 11.46 13.44
CA ALA A 37 1.96 11.61 14.89
C ALA A 37 2.88 12.68 15.49
N ARG A 38 3.97 13.05 14.80
CA ARG A 38 4.88 14.13 15.23
C ARG A 38 4.47 15.49 14.66
N THR A 39 3.97 15.53 13.43
CA THR A 39 3.67 16.78 12.71
C THR A 39 2.22 17.23 12.87
N GLY A 40 1.28 16.28 12.91
CA GLY A 40 -0.16 16.50 12.95
C GLY A 40 -0.75 16.94 11.61
N VAL A 41 -1.94 17.56 11.69
CA VAL A 41 -2.61 18.21 10.55
C VAL A 41 -1.70 19.32 10.00
N ALA A 42 -1.59 19.39 8.67
CA ALA A 42 -0.76 20.34 7.96
C ALA A 42 -1.14 21.79 8.29
N ARG A 43 -0.13 22.62 8.53
CA ARG A 43 -0.24 24.06 8.80
C ARG A 43 0.49 24.89 7.75
N THR A 44 1.34 24.26 6.96
CA THR A 44 2.13 24.84 5.88
C THR A 44 2.09 23.93 4.64
N VAL A 45 2.51 24.45 3.49
CA VAL A 45 2.59 23.64 2.25
C VAL A 45 3.68 22.57 2.39
N GLU A 46 4.75 22.88 3.14
CA GLU A 46 5.89 22.01 3.38
C GLU A 46 5.50 20.74 4.16
N ASP A 47 4.46 20.79 4.98
CA ASP A 47 3.96 19.62 5.70
C ASP A 47 3.45 18.52 4.74
N PHE A 48 3.04 18.88 3.52
CA PHE A 48 2.66 17.91 2.48
C PHE A 48 3.84 17.16 1.86
N ALA A 49 5.09 17.55 2.14
CA ALA A 49 6.26 16.76 1.77
C ALA A 49 6.28 15.38 2.47
N LEU A 50 5.48 15.22 3.54
CA LEU A 50 5.26 13.94 4.20
C LEU A 50 4.49 12.92 3.34
N VAL A 51 3.75 13.39 2.34
CA VAL A 51 3.04 12.50 1.39
C VAL A 51 4.09 11.74 0.58
N THR A 52 4.09 10.41 0.69
CA THR A 52 5.04 9.55 0.00
C THR A 52 4.34 8.50 -0.85
N ARG A 53 4.62 8.56 -2.15
CA ARG A 53 4.21 7.54 -3.14
C ARG A 53 5.20 6.39 -3.20
N ASP A 54 6.49 6.71 -3.05
CA ASP A 54 7.59 5.80 -3.36
C ASP A 54 7.61 4.55 -2.48
N ARG A 55 7.21 4.64 -1.21
CA ARG A 55 7.24 3.50 -0.28
C ARG A 55 6.23 2.43 -0.69
N VAL A 56 4.98 2.81 -0.97
CA VAL A 56 3.93 1.88 -1.45
C VAL A 56 4.30 1.34 -2.83
N HIS A 57 4.80 2.21 -3.71
CA HIS A 57 5.28 1.81 -5.03
C HIS A 57 6.41 0.77 -4.94
N HIS A 58 7.36 0.97 -4.04
CA HIS A 58 8.46 0.06 -3.79
C HIS A 58 7.97 -1.32 -3.34
N CYS A 59 7.04 -1.39 -2.38
CA CYS A 59 6.47 -2.66 -1.91
C CYS A 59 5.80 -3.45 -3.04
N GLY A 60 5.00 -2.79 -3.88
CA GLY A 60 4.41 -3.45 -5.04
C GLY A 60 5.44 -3.92 -6.06
N SER A 61 6.52 -3.15 -6.25
CA SER A 61 7.63 -3.53 -7.15
C SER A 61 8.35 -4.78 -6.67
N LEU A 62 8.65 -4.87 -5.37
CA LEU A 62 9.27 -6.04 -4.76
C LEU A 62 8.38 -7.29 -4.91
N ALA A 63 7.06 -7.12 -4.74
CA ALA A 63 6.11 -8.20 -4.89
C ALA A 63 6.03 -8.72 -6.34
N ILE A 64 6.09 -7.85 -7.34
CA ILE A 64 6.16 -8.24 -8.75
C ILE A 64 7.45 -9.03 -9.02
N VAL A 65 8.60 -8.52 -8.56
CA VAL A 65 9.89 -9.23 -8.69
C VAL A 65 9.88 -10.59 -7.98
N ALA A 66 9.17 -10.70 -6.85
CA ALA A 66 8.99 -11.97 -6.17
C ALA A 66 8.15 -12.95 -7.00
N CYS A 67 7.07 -12.48 -7.64
CA CYS A 67 6.30 -13.29 -8.59
C CYS A 67 7.15 -13.76 -9.78
N ASP A 68 7.97 -12.88 -10.36
CA ASP A 68 8.84 -13.19 -11.50
C ASP A 68 9.84 -14.32 -11.23
N ARG A 69 10.21 -14.51 -9.96
CA ARG A 69 11.15 -15.54 -9.50
C ARG A 69 10.46 -16.85 -9.08
N GLY A 70 9.13 -16.88 -9.05
CA GLY A 70 8.34 -18.04 -8.63
C GLY A 70 8.06 -19.02 -9.77
N ASP A 71 7.43 -20.14 -9.42
CA ASP A 71 7.12 -21.23 -10.37
C ASP A 71 5.98 -20.91 -11.34
N ALA A 72 5.14 -19.91 -11.01
CA ALA A 72 4.01 -19.47 -11.83
C ALA A 72 3.86 -17.94 -11.85
N PRO A 73 4.77 -17.21 -12.54
CA PRO A 73 4.84 -15.74 -12.47
C PRO A 73 3.54 -15.03 -12.84
N GLN A 74 2.90 -15.41 -13.94
CA GLN A 74 1.69 -14.73 -14.44
C GLN A 74 0.50 -14.96 -13.51
N ALA A 75 0.35 -16.17 -12.96
CA ALA A 75 -0.69 -16.48 -12.00
C ALA A 75 -0.50 -15.68 -10.69
N CYS A 76 0.74 -15.59 -10.20
CA CYS A 76 1.10 -14.78 -9.03
C CYS A 76 0.83 -13.29 -9.27
N GLN A 77 1.26 -12.75 -10.41
CA GLN A 77 1.06 -11.36 -10.79
C GLN A 77 -0.43 -10.99 -10.88
N ARG A 78 -1.27 -11.83 -11.48
CA ARG A 78 -2.73 -11.61 -11.55
C ARG A 78 -3.39 -11.64 -10.17
N ALA A 79 -2.97 -12.55 -9.29
CA ALA A 79 -3.45 -12.59 -7.90
C ALA A 79 -3.05 -11.31 -7.14
N LEU A 80 -1.78 -10.90 -7.26
CA LEU A 80 -1.28 -9.66 -6.67
C LEU A 80 -2.04 -8.42 -7.20
N ALA A 81 -2.35 -8.38 -8.49
CA ALA A 81 -3.13 -7.29 -9.09
C ALA A 81 -4.54 -7.23 -8.47
N ALA A 82 -5.21 -8.38 -8.32
CA ALA A 82 -6.52 -8.47 -7.69
C ALA A 82 -6.49 -7.98 -6.24
N ASP A 83 -5.49 -8.39 -5.46
CA ASP A 83 -5.32 -7.96 -4.07
C ASP A 83 -5.09 -6.44 -3.97
N GLN A 84 -4.24 -5.89 -4.85
CA GLN A 84 -3.96 -4.45 -4.90
C GLN A 84 -5.18 -3.63 -5.32
N ARG A 85 -5.99 -4.11 -6.28
CA ARG A 85 -7.25 -3.46 -6.67
C ARG A 85 -8.28 -3.52 -5.54
N ALA A 86 -8.40 -4.65 -4.85
CA ALA A 86 -9.28 -4.79 -3.70
C ALA A 86 -8.86 -3.84 -2.55
N LEU A 87 -7.57 -3.72 -2.28
CA LEU A 87 -7.05 -2.77 -1.30
C LEU A 87 -7.29 -1.32 -1.74
N THR A 88 -7.04 -0.99 -3.01
CA THR A 88 -7.35 0.33 -3.60
C THR A 88 -8.80 0.71 -3.36
N ALA A 89 -9.74 -0.19 -3.64
CA ALA A 89 -11.17 0.04 -3.41
C ALA A 89 -11.49 0.29 -1.93
N ARG A 90 -10.85 -0.44 -0.99
CA ARG A 90 -11.03 -0.18 0.45
C ARG A 90 -10.50 1.20 0.85
N VAL A 91 -9.34 1.60 0.35
CA VAL A 91 -8.76 2.92 0.64
C VAL A 91 -9.68 4.01 0.12
N LEU A 92 -10.04 3.99 -1.16
CA LEU A 92 -10.89 5.01 -1.76
C LEU A 92 -12.28 5.06 -1.12
N GLY A 93 -12.87 3.90 -0.80
CA GLY A 93 -14.16 3.82 -0.12
C GLY A 93 -14.16 4.34 1.32
N SER A 94 -12.99 4.57 1.92
CA SER A 94 -12.84 5.12 3.27
C SER A 94 -12.69 6.64 3.31
N LEU A 95 -12.65 7.29 2.15
CA LEU A 95 -12.36 8.72 2.00
C LEU A 95 -13.62 9.52 1.68
N PRO A 96 -13.75 10.75 2.24
CA PRO A 96 -14.87 11.64 1.92
C PRO A 96 -14.81 12.09 0.46
N VAL A 97 -15.97 12.25 -0.18
CA VAL A 97 -15.98 12.79 -1.55
C VAL A 97 -15.57 14.27 -1.55
N PRO A 98 -15.02 14.84 -2.64
CA PRO A 98 -14.49 16.20 -2.64
C PRO A 98 -15.51 17.28 -2.26
N ALA A 99 -16.81 17.05 -2.50
CA ALA A 99 -17.88 17.96 -2.11
C ALA A 99 -18.08 18.06 -0.59
N GLU A 100 -17.62 17.06 0.17
CA GLU A 100 -17.73 17.00 1.64
C GLU A 100 -16.48 17.52 2.34
N VAL A 101 -15.40 17.78 1.59
CA VAL A 101 -14.12 18.24 2.12
C VAL A 101 -14.05 19.76 2.01
N PRO A 102 -13.94 20.49 3.14
CA PRO A 102 -13.71 21.93 3.10
C PRO A 102 -12.44 22.25 2.32
N ALA A 103 -12.50 23.27 1.45
CA ALA A 103 -11.32 23.71 0.70
C ALA A 103 -10.24 24.19 1.69
N PRO A 104 -9.04 23.59 1.70
CA PRO A 104 -7.98 24.03 2.59
C PRO A 104 -7.37 25.33 2.09
N ASP A 105 -6.98 26.22 3.02
CA ASP A 105 -6.36 27.51 2.69
C ASP A 105 -4.99 27.35 2.03
N LEU A 106 -4.23 26.31 2.40
CA LEU A 106 -2.84 26.14 2.00
C LEU A 106 -2.68 25.67 0.55
N LEU A 107 -3.58 24.80 0.08
CA LEU A 107 -3.54 24.18 -1.25
C LEU A 107 -4.95 23.97 -1.79
N PRO A 108 -5.67 25.06 -2.14
CA PRO A 108 -7.03 24.96 -2.66
C PRO A 108 -7.04 24.11 -3.93
N GLY A 109 -7.84 23.05 -3.93
CA GLY A 109 -7.99 22.16 -5.07
C GLY A 109 -7.06 20.93 -5.10
N LEU A 110 -6.09 20.79 -4.19
CA LEU A 110 -5.23 19.60 -4.16
C LEU A 110 -6.04 18.31 -3.98
N TYR A 111 -6.96 18.30 -3.01
CA TYR A 111 -7.78 17.13 -2.72
C TYR A 111 -8.63 16.67 -3.92
N PRO A 112 -9.45 17.51 -4.58
CA PRO A 112 -10.20 17.09 -5.76
C PRO A 112 -9.30 16.66 -6.92
N GLN A 113 -8.15 17.30 -7.15
CA GLN A 113 -7.23 16.88 -8.21
C GLN A 113 -6.66 15.48 -7.95
N LEU A 114 -6.22 15.20 -6.72
CA LEU A 114 -5.74 13.86 -6.36
C LEU A 114 -6.87 12.83 -6.34
N TRP A 115 -8.09 13.25 -5.97
CA TRP A 115 -9.27 12.41 -6.06
C TRP A 115 -9.49 11.93 -7.49
N ASP A 116 -9.44 12.85 -8.47
CA ASP A 116 -9.60 12.54 -9.89
C ASP A 116 -8.48 11.62 -10.40
N VAL A 117 -7.23 11.83 -9.96
CA VAL A 117 -6.10 10.96 -10.33
C VAL A 117 -6.27 9.54 -9.76
N ALA A 118 -6.69 9.43 -8.50
CA ALA A 118 -6.85 8.16 -7.83
C ALA A 118 -8.06 7.36 -8.34
N HIS A 119 -9.16 8.03 -8.71
CA HIS A 119 -10.37 7.42 -9.28
C HIS A 119 -10.35 7.28 -10.80
N GLY A 120 -9.51 8.04 -11.49
CA GLY A 120 -9.39 7.98 -12.94
C GLY A 120 -8.80 6.65 -13.42
N THR A 121 -8.75 6.46 -14.72
CA THR A 121 -8.02 5.35 -15.36
C THR A 121 -6.60 5.80 -15.72
N SER A 122 -5.70 4.86 -16.02
CA SER A 122 -4.40 5.23 -16.64
C SER A 122 -4.63 5.98 -17.96
N ALA A 123 -3.72 6.89 -18.32
CA ALA A 123 -3.87 7.82 -19.45
C ALA A 123 -3.46 7.22 -20.82
N GLY A 124 -3.51 5.90 -21.01
CA GLY A 124 -3.14 5.31 -22.30
C GLY A 124 -3.24 3.79 -22.40
N ASP A 125 -3.31 3.34 -23.65
CA ASP A 125 -3.38 1.95 -24.13
C ASP A 125 -2.01 1.24 -24.14
N ASP A 126 -1.09 1.62 -23.25
CA ASP A 126 0.31 1.14 -23.30
C ASP A 126 0.44 -0.39 -23.24
N CYS A 127 -0.62 -1.06 -22.79
CA CYS A 127 -0.72 -2.51 -22.66
C CYS A 127 -1.87 -3.13 -23.49
N ALA A 128 -2.56 -2.34 -24.32
CA ALA A 128 -3.65 -2.85 -25.14
C ALA A 128 -3.12 -3.83 -26.20
N GLY A 129 -3.70 -5.02 -26.27
CA GLY A 129 -3.30 -6.07 -27.21
C GLY A 129 -1.97 -6.76 -26.87
N ALA A 130 -1.40 -6.53 -25.68
CA ALA A 130 -0.25 -7.29 -25.22
C ALA A 130 -0.62 -8.76 -24.96
N ASP A 131 0.26 -9.67 -25.38
CA ASP A 131 0.18 -11.10 -25.04
C ASP A 131 0.90 -11.39 -23.71
N GLU A 132 0.73 -12.60 -23.18
CA GLU A 132 1.54 -13.08 -22.06
C GLU A 132 3.02 -13.21 -22.45
N PRO A 133 3.98 -12.86 -21.58
CA PRO A 133 3.84 -12.50 -20.17
C PRO A 133 3.59 -10.99 -19.90
N VAL A 134 3.59 -10.17 -20.94
CA VAL A 134 3.54 -8.70 -20.82
C VAL A 134 2.17 -8.25 -20.31
N ALA A 135 1.10 -8.92 -20.72
CA ALA A 135 -0.26 -8.64 -20.25
C ALA A 135 -0.40 -8.73 -18.73
N ALA A 136 0.09 -9.80 -18.10
CA ALA A 136 0.04 -9.96 -16.66
C ALA A 136 0.89 -8.90 -15.93
N TRP A 137 2.09 -8.62 -16.44
CA TRP A 137 2.97 -7.61 -15.87
C TRP A 137 2.32 -6.22 -15.91
N CYS A 138 1.70 -5.87 -17.04
CA CYS A 138 0.97 -4.64 -17.25
C CYS A 138 -0.19 -4.45 -16.26
N ASP A 139 -1.03 -5.47 -16.10
CA ASP A 139 -2.18 -5.45 -15.19
C ASP A 139 -1.71 -5.22 -13.73
N THR A 140 -0.69 -5.95 -13.29
CA THR A 140 -0.14 -5.77 -11.94
C THR A 140 0.56 -4.42 -11.76
N HIS A 141 1.25 -3.92 -12.79
CA HIS A 141 1.88 -2.60 -12.76
C HIS A 141 0.84 -1.48 -12.60
N GLU A 142 -0.28 -1.56 -13.32
CA GLU A 142 -1.39 -0.61 -13.20
C GLU A 142 -2.04 -0.69 -11.82
N ALA A 143 -2.34 -1.90 -11.33
CA ALA A 143 -2.93 -2.11 -10.01
C ALA A 143 -2.07 -1.49 -8.89
N ARG A 144 -0.75 -1.68 -8.93
CA ARG A 144 0.21 -1.05 -8.01
C ARG A 144 0.20 0.47 -8.09
N LEU A 145 0.19 1.03 -9.30
CA LEU A 145 0.18 2.48 -9.50
C LEU A 145 -1.10 3.09 -8.90
N LYS A 146 -2.26 2.48 -9.16
CA LYS A 146 -3.54 2.94 -8.61
C LYS A 146 -3.60 2.85 -7.09
N LEU A 147 -3.07 1.79 -6.51
CA LEU A 147 -2.95 1.71 -5.05
C LEU A 147 -2.07 2.84 -4.50
N THR A 148 -0.96 3.16 -5.16
CA THR A 148 -0.06 4.24 -4.75
C THR A 148 -0.76 5.60 -4.77
N GLU A 149 -1.56 5.89 -5.79
CA GLU A 149 -2.36 7.12 -5.87
C GLU A 149 -3.44 7.17 -4.77
N ALA A 150 -4.14 6.05 -4.54
CA ALA A 150 -5.15 5.96 -3.48
C ALA A 150 -4.56 6.20 -2.08
N VAL A 151 -3.38 5.64 -1.78
CA VAL A 151 -2.69 5.89 -0.51
C VAL A 151 -2.23 7.34 -0.41
N ALA A 152 -1.68 7.93 -1.48
CA ALA A 152 -1.27 9.34 -1.47
C ALA A 152 -2.46 10.27 -1.20
N LEU A 153 -3.62 10.00 -1.80
CA LEU A 153 -4.86 10.72 -1.53
C LEU A 153 -5.28 10.59 -0.05
N TRP A 154 -5.20 9.38 0.53
CA TRP A 154 -5.46 9.20 1.96
C TRP A 154 -4.47 9.97 2.84
N GLN A 155 -3.18 9.98 2.51
CA GLN A 155 -2.17 10.74 3.27
C GLN A 155 -2.47 12.24 3.24
N VAL A 156 -2.91 12.78 2.10
CA VAL A 156 -3.40 14.15 1.98
C VAL A 156 -4.65 14.37 2.82
N ALA A 157 -5.61 13.45 2.79
CA ALA A 157 -6.81 13.50 3.62
C ALA A 157 -6.47 13.52 5.12
N ARG A 158 -5.45 12.75 5.54
CA ARG A 158 -4.94 12.76 6.92
C ARG A 158 -4.31 14.08 7.30
N LEU A 159 -3.45 14.62 6.45
CA LEU A 159 -2.83 15.93 6.65
C LEU A 159 -3.84 17.07 6.64
N MET A 160 -4.97 16.91 5.97
CA MET A 160 -6.08 17.87 6.03
C MET A 160 -6.99 17.67 7.24
N GLY A 161 -6.80 16.61 8.04
CA GLY A 161 -7.63 16.30 9.20
C GLY A 161 -9.02 15.76 8.85
N VAL A 162 -9.25 15.31 7.62
CA VAL A 162 -10.56 14.83 7.12
C VAL A 162 -10.62 13.31 6.97
N SER A 163 -9.59 12.58 7.42
CA SER A 163 -9.56 11.13 7.43
C SER A 163 -8.93 10.58 8.72
N GLY A 164 -9.34 9.36 9.08
CA GLY A 164 -8.86 8.63 10.25
C GLY A 164 -7.60 7.79 9.97
N PRO A 165 -6.93 7.32 11.03
CA PRO A 165 -5.76 6.44 10.91
C PRO A 165 -6.06 5.18 10.11
N ALA A 166 -5.05 4.65 9.44
CA ALA A 166 -5.26 3.50 8.56
C ALA A 166 -5.79 2.24 9.28
N LEU A 167 -5.34 2.05 10.52
CA LEU A 167 -5.79 0.95 11.38
C LEU A 167 -7.30 1.04 11.66
N GLU A 168 -7.80 2.23 11.98
CA GLU A 168 -9.22 2.45 12.32
C GLU A 168 -10.12 2.27 11.09
N LEU A 169 -9.59 2.60 9.91
CA LEU A 169 -10.25 2.39 8.62
C LEU A 169 -10.17 0.92 8.15
N GLY A 170 -9.44 0.05 8.84
CA GLY A 170 -9.48 -1.41 8.65
C GLY A 170 -8.73 -1.98 7.44
N TRP A 171 -7.75 -1.26 6.88
CA TRP A 171 -6.95 -1.69 5.72
C TRP A 171 -5.53 -2.13 6.07
N VAL A 172 -5.08 -1.87 7.29
CA VAL A 172 -3.88 -2.46 7.90
C VAL A 172 -4.26 -3.13 9.21
N ALA A 173 -3.61 -4.25 9.53
CA ALA A 173 -3.93 -5.07 10.70
C ALA A 173 -3.21 -4.62 11.99
N ASP A 174 -2.13 -3.85 11.88
CA ASP A 174 -1.31 -3.43 13.01
C ASP A 174 -0.83 -1.97 12.85
N ALA A 175 -0.85 -1.22 13.95
CA ALA A 175 -0.43 0.18 14.03
C ALA A 175 1.10 0.35 13.95
N MET A 176 1.84 -0.64 14.46
CA MET A 176 3.28 -0.55 14.72
C MET A 176 3.95 -1.91 14.49
N PRO A 177 4.28 -2.27 13.23
CA PRO A 177 5.03 -3.49 12.94
C PRO A 177 6.47 -3.43 13.47
N PHE A 178 6.93 -2.26 13.91
CA PHE A 178 8.23 -2.07 14.54
C PHE A 178 8.16 -2.35 16.03
N ARG A 179 8.70 -3.50 16.44
CA ARG A 179 9.02 -3.71 17.85
C ARG A 179 10.31 -2.94 18.17
N PRO A 180 10.34 -2.08 19.21
CA PRO A 180 11.59 -1.50 19.68
C PRO A 180 12.59 -2.62 19.94
N VAL A 181 13.73 -2.58 19.25
CA VAL A 181 14.84 -3.48 19.54
C VAL A 181 15.61 -2.86 20.70
N ALA A 182 15.72 -3.59 21.81
CA ALA A 182 16.58 -3.17 22.90
C ALA A 182 18.00 -2.96 22.35
N ARG A 183 18.60 -1.80 22.64
CA ARG A 183 20.01 -1.57 22.32
C ARG A 183 20.82 -2.72 22.94
N PRO A 184 21.77 -3.34 22.23
CA PRO A 184 22.66 -4.32 22.83
C PRO A 184 23.30 -3.71 24.08
N GLU A 185 23.22 -4.40 25.21
CA GLU A 185 23.98 -4.02 26.39
C GLU A 185 25.46 -4.29 26.11
N GLY A 186 26.28 -3.24 26.10
CA GLY A 186 27.75 -3.35 26.17
C GLY A 186 28.51 -3.20 24.85
N GLU A 187 29.01 -1.99 24.60
CA GLU A 187 30.47 -1.80 24.58
C GLU A 187 30.76 -0.83 25.74
N GLU A 188 30.80 -1.39 26.96
CA GLU A 188 31.50 -0.72 28.06
C GLU A 188 32.96 -0.57 27.62
N GLY A 189 33.49 0.65 27.74
CA GLY A 189 34.74 1.07 27.13
C GLY A 189 35.88 0.06 27.28
N GLN A 190 36.57 -0.17 26.17
CA GLN A 190 38.00 -0.50 26.17
C GLN A 190 38.80 0.78 25.99
#